data_AF-A0A2U2MV78-F1
#
_entry.id   AF-A0A2U2MV78-F1
#
_cell.length_a   1.000
_cell.length_b   1.000
_cell.length_c   1.000
_cell.angle_alpha   90.00
_cell.angle_beta   90.00
_cell.angle_gamma   90.00
#
_symmetry.space_group_name_H-M   'P 1'
#
loop_
_entity.id
_entity.type
_entity.pdbx_description
1 polymer ?
#
loop_
_entity_poly.entity_id
_entity_poly.type
_entity_poly.pdbx_seq_one_letter_code
_entity_poly.pdbx_strand_id
1 'polypeptide(L)'
;MSEEHTTTEANPHALFDGDTGDMDAGARTAAIALKRDRYIAGDLYDLVLDNRDDVVRSLNNDMLELVVNERYRVMYATPVSDDDAPIRALKTRASLTREEASTLAYLRIRVLEYENTRTDPKQWIVGFEEIRNALTTGAGYLASRNDEEGVLRKVSATVSAMATYGYLMRHDDDDGMYTITPLVPVVLDRGLAEDWMGTAVDDDETASKDSGNEADSPKEEL
;
A
#
# COMPACT_ATOMS: atom_id res chain seq x y z
N MET A 1 -24.71 -20.23 -53.88
CA MET A 1 -24.03 -19.39 -52.88
C MET A 1 -23.81 -20.27 -51.68
N SER A 2 -22.56 -20.64 -51.45
CA SER A 2 -22.16 -21.58 -50.42
C SER A 2 -22.24 -20.88 -49.07
N GLU A 3 -23.02 -21.41 -48.15
CA GLU A 3 -22.94 -21.04 -46.73
C GLU A 3 -21.62 -21.59 -46.19
N GLU A 4 -20.65 -20.71 -46.06
CA GLU A 4 -19.42 -20.97 -45.33
C GLU A 4 -19.80 -21.06 -43.85
N HIS A 5 -20.07 -22.27 -43.37
CA HIS A 5 -20.08 -22.58 -41.95
C HIS A 5 -18.64 -22.36 -41.44
N THR A 6 -18.33 -21.12 -41.07
CA THR A 6 -17.17 -20.82 -40.22
C THR A 6 -17.39 -21.60 -38.93
N THR A 7 -16.68 -22.71 -38.80
CA THR A 7 -16.60 -23.46 -37.56
C THR A 7 -15.86 -22.54 -36.61
N THR A 8 -16.60 -21.75 -35.81
CA THR A 8 -16.01 -20.99 -34.71
C THR A 8 -15.31 -22.02 -33.83
N GLU A 9 -13.98 -22.06 -33.88
CA GLU A 9 -13.21 -22.85 -32.93
C GLU A 9 -13.68 -22.46 -31.54
N ALA A 10 -14.27 -23.41 -30.81
CA ALA A 10 -14.77 -23.17 -29.48
C ALA A 10 -13.59 -22.68 -28.63
N ASN A 11 -13.67 -21.44 -28.14
CA ASN A 11 -12.62 -20.84 -27.34
C ASN A 11 -12.28 -21.79 -26.17
N PRO A 12 -11.07 -22.38 -26.12
CA PRO A 12 -10.70 -23.36 -25.10
C PRO A 12 -10.62 -22.77 -23.70
N HIS A 13 -10.57 -21.44 -23.59
CA HIS A 13 -10.53 -20.70 -22.33
C HIS A 13 -11.89 -20.14 -21.90
N ALA A 14 -12.96 -20.40 -22.67
CA ALA A 14 -14.29 -19.91 -22.34
C ALA A 14 -14.78 -20.50 -21.00
N LEU A 15 -15.16 -19.62 -20.06
CA LEU A 15 -15.69 -19.99 -18.74
C LEU A 15 -17.22 -19.87 -18.65
N PHE A 16 -17.85 -19.23 -19.64
CA PHE A 16 -19.29 -19.04 -19.74
C PHE A 16 -19.70 -18.84 -21.21
N ASP A 17 -21.01 -18.93 -21.49
CA ASP A 17 -21.54 -18.76 -22.84
C ASP A 17 -21.26 -17.36 -23.39
N GLY A 18 -20.61 -17.29 -24.56
CA GLY A 18 -20.22 -16.03 -25.19
C GLY A 18 -18.89 -15.44 -24.69
N ASP A 19 -18.13 -16.18 -23.89
CA ASP A 19 -16.80 -15.77 -23.45
C ASP A 19 -15.77 -15.81 -24.59
N THR A 20 -15.33 -14.63 -25.02
CA THR A 20 -14.31 -14.45 -26.05
C THR A 20 -12.91 -14.17 -25.48
N GLY A 21 -12.71 -14.30 -24.16
CA GLY A 21 -11.43 -14.03 -23.53
C GLY A 21 -10.40 -15.12 -23.79
N ASP A 22 -9.16 -14.73 -24.00
CA ASP A 22 -8.00 -15.58 -24.30
C ASP A 22 -7.26 -16.08 -23.04
N MET A 23 -7.55 -15.48 -21.89
CA MET A 23 -6.95 -15.81 -20.60
C MET A 23 -7.59 -17.06 -19.98
N ASP A 24 -6.80 -17.99 -19.45
CA ASP A 24 -7.31 -19.19 -18.78
C ASP A 24 -7.93 -18.90 -17.39
N ALA A 25 -8.52 -19.93 -16.77
CA ALA A 25 -9.19 -19.81 -15.48
C ALA A 25 -8.24 -19.42 -14.32
N GLY A 26 -7.01 -19.91 -14.31
CA GLY A 26 -6.03 -19.65 -13.26
C GLY A 26 -5.53 -18.21 -13.32
N ALA A 27 -5.15 -17.78 -14.52
CA ALA A 27 -4.78 -16.41 -14.83
C ALA A 27 -5.93 -15.44 -14.48
N ARG A 28 -7.18 -15.73 -14.86
CA ARG A 28 -8.33 -14.88 -14.51
C ARG A 28 -8.54 -14.80 -13.00
N THR A 29 -8.45 -15.94 -12.30
CA THR A 29 -8.55 -15.99 -10.84
C THR A 29 -7.53 -15.06 -10.19
N ALA A 30 -6.27 -15.17 -10.62
CA ALA A 30 -5.17 -14.36 -10.12
C ALA A 30 -5.36 -12.85 -10.40
N ALA A 31 -5.73 -12.50 -11.64
CA ALA A 31 -5.98 -11.10 -12.01
C ALA A 31 -7.18 -10.50 -11.26
N ILE A 32 -8.27 -11.26 -11.10
CA ILE A 32 -9.46 -10.82 -10.33
C ILE A 32 -9.08 -10.58 -8.87
N ALA A 33 -8.33 -11.48 -8.25
CA ALA A 33 -7.86 -11.31 -6.87
C ALA A 33 -7.04 -10.01 -6.73
N LEU A 34 -6.09 -9.76 -7.62
CA LEU A 34 -5.29 -8.53 -7.62
C LEU A 34 -6.13 -7.27 -7.86
N LYS A 35 -7.20 -7.33 -8.66
CA LYS A 35 -8.10 -6.20 -8.95
C LYS A 35 -9.11 -5.93 -7.82
N ARG A 36 -9.47 -6.95 -7.04
CA ARG A 36 -10.46 -6.82 -5.97
C ARG A 36 -9.82 -6.60 -4.60
N ASP A 37 -8.80 -7.38 -4.30
CA ASP A 37 -8.25 -7.49 -2.95
C ASP A 37 -7.16 -6.44 -2.73
N ARG A 38 -6.86 -6.13 -1.46
CA ARG A 38 -5.85 -5.12 -1.10
C ARG A 38 -4.44 -5.59 -1.41
N TYR A 39 -4.21 -6.87 -1.21
CA TYR A 39 -3.02 -7.60 -1.56
C TYR A 39 -3.37 -9.08 -1.68
N ILE A 40 -2.48 -9.85 -2.30
CA ILE A 40 -2.53 -11.32 -2.33
C ILE A 40 -1.25 -11.89 -1.69
N ALA A 41 -1.34 -13.11 -1.19
CA ALA A 41 -0.24 -13.87 -0.60
C ALA A 41 -0.52 -15.37 -0.73
N GLY A 42 0.41 -16.22 -0.27
CA GLY A 42 0.24 -17.68 -0.26
C GLY A 42 0.07 -18.25 -1.67
N ASP A 43 -0.84 -19.22 -1.85
CA ASP A 43 -1.03 -19.92 -3.12
C ASP A 43 -1.39 -18.98 -4.29
N LEU A 44 -2.08 -17.87 -4.01
CA LEU A 44 -2.39 -16.87 -5.04
C LEU A 44 -1.13 -16.17 -5.56
N TYR A 45 -0.09 -16.03 -4.74
CA TYR A 45 1.20 -15.48 -5.17
C TYR A 45 1.84 -16.38 -6.22
N ASP A 46 1.85 -17.69 -5.98
CA ASP A 46 2.38 -18.67 -6.93
C ASP A 46 1.54 -18.72 -8.20
N LEU A 47 0.22 -18.67 -8.06
CA LEU A 47 -0.69 -18.63 -9.21
C LEU A 47 -0.45 -17.39 -10.11
N VAL A 48 -0.13 -16.24 -9.53
CA VAL A 48 0.26 -15.06 -10.33
C VAL A 48 1.59 -15.28 -11.03
N LEU A 49 2.58 -15.90 -10.38
CA LEU A 49 3.86 -16.17 -11.02
C LEU A 49 3.72 -17.13 -12.20
N ASP A 50 2.91 -18.19 -12.04
CA ASP A 50 2.65 -19.18 -13.09
C ASP A 50 1.95 -18.57 -14.32
N ASN A 51 1.21 -17.46 -14.13
CA ASN A 51 0.38 -16.82 -15.16
C ASN A 51 0.78 -15.35 -15.41
N ARG A 52 2.03 -15.00 -15.14
CA ARG A 52 2.46 -13.60 -14.95
C ARG A 52 2.13 -12.70 -16.14
N ASP A 53 2.41 -13.14 -17.35
CA ASP A 53 2.25 -12.31 -18.55
C ASP A 53 0.79 -11.96 -18.83
N ASP A 54 -0.10 -12.93 -18.67
CA ASP A 54 -1.54 -12.70 -18.85
C ASP A 54 -2.11 -11.84 -17.72
N VAL A 55 -1.67 -12.07 -16.48
CA VAL A 55 -2.08 -11.26 -15.31
C VAL A 55 -1.64 -9.81 -15.49
N VAL A 56 -0.40 -9.56 -15.86
CA VAL A 56 0.13 -8.21 -16.09
C VAL A 56 -0.64 -7.52 -17.21
N ARG A 57 -0.87 -8.19 -18.35
CA ARG A 57 -1.67 -7.65 -19.46
C ARG A 57 -3.08 -7.28 -18.99
N SER A 58 -3.72 -8.15 -18.22
CA SER A 58 -5.05 -7.94 -17.66
C SER A 58 -5.11 -6.76 -16.69
N LEU A 59 -4.06 -6.54 -15.88
CA LEU A 59 -3.95 -5.37 -15.00
C LEU A 59 -3.72 -4.07 -15.77
N ASN A 60 -2.87 -4.10 -16.80
CA ASN A 60 -2.58 -2.92 -17.60
C ASN A 60 -3.81 -2.41 -18.36
N ASN A 61 -4.69 -3.31 -18.82
CA ASN A 61 -5.98 -2.94 -19.42
C ASN A 61 -6.86 -2.10 -18.46
N ASP A 62 -6.65 -2.22 -17.15
CA ASP A 62 -7.36 -1.49 -16.10
C ASP A 62 -6.56 -0.32 -15.50
N MET A 63 -5.46 0.07 -16.16
CA MET A 63 -4.48 1.07 -15.71
C MET A 63 -3.89 0.74 -14.33
N LEU A 64 -3.63 -0.54 -14.09
CA LEU A 64 -2.98 -1.03 -12.89
C LEU A 64 -1.59 -1.57 -13.20
N GLU A 65 -0.69 -1.39 -12.25
CA GLU A 65 0.66 -1.98 -12.24
C GLU A 65 0.76 -3.02 -11.13
N LEU A 66 1.43 -4.14 -11.44
CA LEU A 66 1.71 -5.19 -10.47
C LEU A 66 2.93 -4.81 -9.62
N VAL A 67 2.74 -4.67 -8.32
CA VAL A 67 3.84 -4.55 -7.36
C VAL A 67 4.12 -5.91 -6.73
N VAL A 68 5.39 -6.31 -6.72
CA VAL A 68 5.85 -7.58 -6.17
C VAL A 68 6.81 -7.33 -5.02
N ASN A 69 6.50 -7.91 -3.86
CA ASN A 69 7.43 -8.01 -2.75
C ASN A 69 7.79 -9.48 -2.52
N GLU A 70 9.01 -9.86 -2.91
CA GLU A 70 9.50 -11.23 -2.79
C GLU A 70 9.77 -11.64 -1.34
N ARG A 71 10.24 -10.68 -0.51
CA ARG A 71 10.61 -10.94 0.88
C ARG A 71 9.43 -11.44 1.71
N TYR A 72 8.27 -10.80 1.59
CA TYR A 72 7.06 -11.19 2.30
C TYR A 72 6.10 -12.03 1.44
N ARG A 73 6.47 -12.32 0.19
CA ARG A 73 5.61 -13.00 -0.80
C ARG A 73 4.22 -12.37 -0.88
N VAL A 74 4.22 -11.04 -1.02
CA VAL A 74 3.03 -10.23 -1.20
C VAL A 74 3.05 -9.62 -2.59
N MET A 75 1.90 -9.61 -3.25
CA MET A 75 1.69 -8.79 -4.45
C MET A 75 0.43 -7.96 -4.30
N TYR A 76 0.40 -6.79 -4.94
CA TYR A 76 -0.80 -5.97 -5.04
C TYR A 76 -0.80 -5.17 -6.33
N ALA A 77 -1.99 -4.75 -6.76
CA ALA A 77 -2.16 -3.88 -7.91
C ALA A 77 -2.29 -2.43 -7.46
N THR A 78 -1.45 -1.54 -7.99
CA THR A 78 -1.49 -0.10 -7.75
C THR A 78 -1.99 0.63 -9.01
N PRO A 79 -2.80 1.68 -8.90
CA PRO A 79 -3.12 2.49 -10.06
C PRO A 79 -1.88 3.22 -10.57
N VAL A 80 -1.73 3.19 -11.90
CA VAL A 80 -0.72 3.97 -12.62
C VAL A 80 -0.98 5.46 -12.36
N SER A 81 0.09 6.19 -12.03
CA SER A 81 0.07 7.64 -11.87
C SER A 81 0.60 8.26 -13.15
N ASP A 82 -0.29 8.43 -14.12
CA ASP A 82 -0.04 9.18 -15.35
C ASP A 82 -1.16 10.22 -15.48
N ASP A 83 -0.82 11.48 -15.23
CA ASP A 83 -1.77 12.60 -15.24
C ASP A 83 -2.27 12.90 -16.67
N ASP A 84 -1.55 12.44 -17.69
CA ASP A 84 -1.91 12.62 -19.11
C ASP A 84 -2.73 11.42 -19.66
N ALA A 85 -2.98 10.39 -18.84
CA ALA A 85 -3.73 9.22 -19.28
C ALA A 85 -5.21 9.57 -19.60
N PRO A 86 -5.76 9.06 -20.72
CA PRO A 86 -7.09 9.44 -21.18
C PRO A 86 -8.23 8.82 -20.34
N ILE A 87 -7.93 7.83 -19.49
CA ILE A 87 -8.91 7.09 -18.70
C ILE A 87 -8.44 6.90 -17.26
N ARG A 88 -9.40 6.78 -16.33
CA ARG A 88 -9.12 6.54 -14.91
C ARG A 88 -8.82 5.07 -14.65
N ALA A 89 -7.87 4.81 -13.75
CA ALA A 89 -7.62 3.47 -13.26
C ALA A 89 -8.81 2.86 -12.51
N LEU A 90 -8.92 1.53 -12.61
CA LEU A 90 -9.95 0.74 -11.93
C LEU A 90 -9.89 0.91 -10.41
N LYS A 91 -8.69 1.00 -9.85
CA LYS A 91 -8.45 1.26 -8.42
C LYS A 91 -8.09 2.71 -8.16
N THR A 92 -8.37 3.16 -6.95
CA THR A 92 -7.95 4.46 -6.43
C THR A 92 -6.92 4.30 -5.32
N ARG A 93 -5.92 5.18 -5.28
CA ARG A 93 -5.03 5.26 -4.11
C ARG A 93 -5.83 5.73 -2.90
N ALA A 94 -5.64 5.07 -1.76
CA ALA A 94 -6.16 5.56 -0.50
C ALA A 94 -5.20 6.63 0.04
N SER A 95 -5.74 7.82 0.34
CA SER A 95 -4.99 8.84 1.08
C SER A 95 -5.20 8.61 2.56
N LEU A 96 -4.12 8.34 3.29
CA LEU A 96 -4.19 8.18 4.73
C LEU A 96 -4.31 9.56 5.39
N THR A 97 -5.21 9.68 6.37
CA THR A 97 -5.20 10.78 7.32
C THR A 97 -3.94 10.72 8.20
N ARG A 98 -3.58 11.82 8.85
CA ARG A 98 -2.43 11.84 9.78
C ARG A 98 -2.54 10.81 10.90
N GLU A 99 -3.76 10.55 11.37
CA GLU A 99 -4.03 9.55 12.40
C GLU A 99 -3.82 8.11 11.90
N GLU A 100 -4.32 7.81 10.70
CA GLU A 100 -4.13 6.51 10.07
C GLU A 100 -2.66 6.28 9.72
N ALA A 101 -1.96 7.31 9.23
CA ALA A 101 -0.52 7.26 8.99
C ALA A 101 0.28 7.03 10.30
N SER A 102 -0.10 7.72 11.38
CA SER A 102 0.50 7.50 12.71
C SER A 102 0.26 6.08 13.23
N THR A 103 -0.93 5.53 12.97
CA THR A 103 -1.26 4.14 13.34
C THR A 103 -0.44 3.16 12.51
N LEU A 104 -0.33 3.37 11.19
CA LEU A 104 0.49 2.54 10.31
C LEU A 104 1.96 2.56 10.71
N ALA A 105 2.50 3.72 11.08
CA ALA A 105 3.87 3.85 11.59
C ALA A 105 4.06 3.06 12.90
N TYR A 106 3.11 3.13 13.82
CA TYR A 106 3.13 2.31 15.03
C TYR A 106 3.10 0.80 14.71
N LEU A 107 2.23 0.35 13.80
CA LEU A 107 2.19 -1.03 13.36
C LEU A 107 3.53 -1.47 12.76
N ARG A 108 4.20 -0.59 11.99
CA ARG A 108 5.53 -0.89 11.43
C ARG A 108 6.58 -1.10 12.51
N ILE A 109 6.57 -0.28 13.58
CA ILE A 109 7.47 -0.45 14.73
C ILE A 109 7.23 -1.82 15.39
N ARG A 110 5.96 -2.19 15.62
CA ARG A 110 5.61 -3.51 16.18
C ARG A 110 6.08 -4.66 15.27
N VAL A 111 5.95 -4.52 13.95
CA VAL A 111 6.49 -5.51 13.00
C VAL A 111 8.01 -5.61 13.13
N LEU A 112 8.75 -4.49 13.23
CA LEU A 112 10.21 -4.52 13.39
C LEU A 112 10.63 -5.28 14.67
N GLU A 113 9.89 -5.14 15.76
CA GLU A 113 10.12 -5.91 17.00
C GLU A 113 9.92 -7.42 16.78
N TYR A 114 8.86 -7.81 16.08
CA TYR A 114 8.63 -9.21 15.71
C TYR A 114 9.68 -9.75 14.74
N GLU A 115 10.13 -8.96 13.77
CA GLU A 115 11.21 -9.33 12.85
C GLU A 115 12.53 -9.55 13.58
N ASN A 116 12.86 -8.68 14.55
CA ASN A 116 14.07 -8.81 15.37
C ASN A 116 14.10 -10.11 16.18
N THR A 117 12.91 -10.59 16.60
CA THR A 117 12.75 -11.87 17.31
C THR A 117 12.50 -13.06 16.37
N ARG A 118 12.45 -12.83 15.05
CA ARG A 118 12.14 -13.82 14.01
C ARG A 118 10.80 -14.52 14.21
N THR A 119 9.80 -13.77 14.70
CA THR A 119 8.44 -14.25 14.89
C THR A 119 7.74 -14.42 13.55
N ASP A 120 7.01 -15.53 13.37
CA ASP A 120 6.24 -15.81 12.15
C ASP A 120 5.17 -14.71 11.91
N PRO A 121 4.94 -14.26 10.66
CA PRO A 121 3.94 -13.24 10.36
C PRO A 121 2.52 -13.54 10.84
N LYS A 122 2.13 -14.82 10.92
CA LYS A 122 0.82 -15.24 11.47
C LYS A 122 0.72 -15.04 12.98
N GLN A 123 1.81 -14.64 13.63
CA GLN A 123 1.90 -14.39 15.07
C GLN A 123 2.26 -12.92 15.37
N TRP A 124 2.18 -12.03 14.37
CA TRP A 124 2.33 -10.59 14.58
C TRP A 124 1.04 -10.02 15.15
N ILE A 125 0.83 -10.22 16.44
CA ILE A 125 -0.42 -9.87 17.10
C ILE A 125 -0.35 -8.48 17.73
N VAL A 126 -1.45 -7.73 17.68
CA VAL A 126 -1.61 -6.44 18.36
C VAL A 126 -3.04 -6.28 18.90
N GLY A 127 -3.16 -5.85 20.15
CA GLY A 127 -4.44 -5.55 20.77
C GLY A 127 -4.97 -4.15 20.45
N PHE A 128 -6.30 -3.99 20.51
CA PHE A 128 -6.97 -2.69 20.41
C PHE A 128 -6.45 -1.70 21.45
N GLU A 129 -6.30 -2.17 22.69
CA GLU A 129 -5.80 -1.36 23.80
C GLU A 129 -4.32 -0.97 23.62
N GLU A 130 -3.50 -1.81 22.98
CA GLU A 130 -2.13 -1.46 22.60
C GLU A 130 -2.13 -0.31 21.58
N ILE A 131 -2.94 -0.41 20.52
CA ILE A 131 -3.07 0.64 19.51
C ILE A 131 -3.59 1.94 20.15
N ARG A 132 -4.62 1.83 20.99
CA ARG A 132 -5.18 2.98 21.71
C ARG A 132 -4.11 3.68 22.54
N ASN A 133 -3.39 2.91 23.37
CA ASN A 133 -2.33 3.46 24.22
C ASN A 133 -1.22 4.12 23.39
N ALA A 134 -0.83 3.53 22.25
CA ALA A 134 0.15 4.12 21.35
C ALA A 134 -0.31 5.46 20.76
N LEU A 135 -1.61 5.63 20.52
CA LEU A 135 -2.17 6.87 19.98
C LEU A 135 -2.43 7.93 21.06
N THR A 136 -2.68 7.55 22.31
CA THR A 136 -3.12 8.49 23.36
C THR A 136 -2.05 8.84 24.39
N THR A 137 -0.87 8.25 24.32
CA THR A 137 0.20 8.49 25.30
C THR A 137 1.46 9.07 24.66
N GLY A 138 2.26 9.80 25.45
CA GLY A 138 3.56 10.34 25.01
C GLY A 138 3.46 11.19 23.74
N ALA A 139 4.11 10.73 22.66
CA ALA A 139 4.10 11.38 21.35
C ALA A 139 2.93 10.94 20.44
N GLY A 140 1.97 10.18 20.96
CA GLY A 140 0.82 9.70 20.22
C GLY A 140 -0.06 10.82 19.66
N TYR A 141 -0.63 10.58 18.48
CA TYR A 141 -1.42 11.58 17.73
C TYR A 141 -2.59 12.21 18.53
N LEU A 142 -3.14 11.47 19.50
CA LEU A 142 -4.27 11.87 20.34
C LEU A 142 -3.86 12.25 21.78
N ALA A 143 -2.57 12.31 22.12
CA ALA A 143 -2.10 12.47 23.50
C ALA A 143 -2.52 13.79 24.18
N SER A 144 -2.82 14.84 23.40
CA SER A 144 -3.29 16.13 23.93
C SER A 144 -4.81 16.25 24.05
N ARG A 145 -5.57 15.17 23.79
CA ARG A 145 -7.04 15.19 23.83
C ARG A 145 -7.59 14.79 25.20
N ASN A 146 -8.56 15.56 25.69
CA ASN A 146 -9.18 15.36 27.02
C ASN A 146 -10.59 14.73 26.96
N ASP A 147 -11.13 14.46 25.76
CA ASP A 147 -12.43 13.81 25.57
C ASP A 147 -12.23 12.30 25.36
N GLU A 148 -12.38 11.52 26.43
CA GLU A 148 -12.17 10.07 26.40
C GLU A 148 -13.14 9.36 25.45
N GLU A 149 -14.43 9.75 25.44
CA GLU A 149 -15.43 9.11 24.59
C GLU A 149 -15.17 9.42 23.11
N GLY A 150 -14.81 10.67 22.79
CA GLY A 150 -14.40 11.07 21.45
C GLY A 150 -13.12 10.36 20.98
N VAL A 151 -12.13 10.21 21.87
CA VAL A 151 -10.90 9.46 21.60
C VAL A 151 -11.20 8.00 21.29
N LEU A 152 -12.00 7.33 22.13
CA LEU A 152 -12.37 5.93 21.91
C LEU A 152 -13.09 5.73 20.57
N ARG A 153 -14.07 6.59 20.24
CA ARG A 153 -14.76 6.54 18.94
C ARG A 153 -13.79 6.69 17.78
N LYS A 154 -12.80 7.58 17.91
CA LYS A 154 -11.84 7.87 16.86
C LYS A 154 -10.86 6.72 16.65
N VAL A 155 -10.29 6.16 17.73
CA VAL A 155 -9.43 4.97 17.67
C VAL A 155 -10.17 3.78 17.06
N SER A 156 -11.43 3.53 17.45
CA SER A 156 -12.27 2.48 16.85
C SER A 156 -12.49 2.67 15.35
N ALA A 157 -12.70 3.90 14.90
CA ALA A 157 -12.82 4.21 13.48
C ALA A 157 -11.50 3.96 12.74
N THR A 158 -10.37 4.40 13.29
CA THR A 158 -9.04 4.20 12.70
C THR A 158 -8.66 2.72 12.61
N VAL A 159 -8.88 1.93 13.67
CA VAL A 159 -8.60 0.48 13.65
C VAL A 159 -9.48 -0.23 12.61
N SER A 160 -10.74 0.20 12.47
CA SER A 160 -11.63 -0.31 11.43
C SER A 160 -11.17 0.06 10.01
N ALA A 161 -10.62 1.26 9.82
CA ALA A 161 -10.00 1.67 8.57
C ALA A 161 -8.75 0.85 8.25
N MET A 162 -7.87 0.62 9.23
CA MET A 162 -6.67 -0.23 9.07
C MET A 162 -7.04 -1.66 8.65
N ALA A 163 -8.12 -2.22 9.20
CA ALA A 163 -8.63 -3.52 8.76
C ALA A 163 -9.18 -3.47 7.32
N THR A 164 -9.93 -2.42 6.99
CA THR A 164 -10.49 -2.20 5.63
C THR A 164 -9.42 -2.03 4.56
N TYR A 165 -8.28 -1.42 4.92
CA TYR A 165 -7.13 -1.26 4.04
C TYR A 165 -6.26 -2.52 3.96
N GLY A 166 -6.52 -3.51 4.81
CA GLY A 166 -5.80 -4.78 4.83
C GLY A 166 -4.49 -4.73 5.62
N TYR A 167 -4.25 -3.69 6.44
CA TYR A 167 -3.10 -3.62 7.35
C TYR A 167 -3.30 -4.44 8.63
N LEU A 168 -4.56 -4.65 9.02
CA LEU A 168 -4.95 -5.51 10.13
C LEU A 168 -5.91 -6.59 9.64
N MET A 169 -5.78 -7.79 10.19
CA MET A 169 -6.75 -8.87 10.04
C MET A 169 -7.40 -9.14 11.39
N ARG A 170 -8.74 -9.19 11.42
CA ARG A 170 -9.53 -9.47 12.63
C ARG A 170 -9.49 -10.97 12.93
N HIS A 171 -9.45 -11.31 14.22
CA HIS A 171 -9.77 -12.66 14.66
C HIS A 171 -11.26 -12.75 14.96
N ASP A 172 -11.91 -13.82 14.49
CA ASP A 172 -13.33 -14.04 14.73
C ASP A 172 -13.62 -14.46 16.19
N ASP A 173 -12.61 -14.99 16.88
CA ASP A 173 -12.74 -15.58 18.21
C ASP A 173 -12.30 -14.67 19.37
N ASP A 174 -11.66 -13.52 19.07
CA ASP A 174 -11.11 -12.62 20.10
C ASP A 174 -11.34 -11.15 19.76
N ASP A 175 -12.39 -10.60 20.36
CA ASP A 175 -12.78 -9.19 20.20
C ASP A 175 -11.66 -8.27 20.69
N GLY A 176 -11.03 -7.58 19.73
CA GLY A 176 -10.00 -6.59 20.02
C GLY A 176 -8.57 -7.08 19.81
N MET A 177 -8.37 -8.30 19.33
CA MET A 177 -7.05 -8.77 18.88
C MET A 177 -6.98 -8.82 17.35
N TYR A 178 -5.85 -8.38 16.80
CA TYR A 178 -5.63 -8.30 15.36
C TYR A 178 -4.28 -8.89 15.00
N THR A 179 -4.21 -9.54 13.84
CA THR A 179 -2.93 -9.85 13.19
C THR A 179 -2.52 -8.68 12.30
N ILE A 180 -1.30 -8.16 12.51
CA ILE A 180 -0.67 -7.19 11.62
C ILE A 180 -0.28 -7.92 10.33
N THR A 181 -0.77 -7.44 9.19
CA THR A 181 -0.53 -8.14 7.93
C THR A 181 0.87 -7.83 7.36
N PRO A 182 1.42 -8.71 6.52
CA PRO A 182 2.66 -8.44 5.79
C PRO A 182 2.57 -7.24 4.84
N LEU A 183 1.39 -6.68 4.59
CA LEU A 183 1.24 -5.46 3.80
C LEU A 183 1.87 -4.24 4.49
N VAL A 184 1.90 -4.21 5.83
CA VAL A 184 2.46 -3.08 6.59
C VAL A 184 3.94 -2.81 6.25
N PRO A 185 4.87 -3.77 6.37
CA PRO A 185 6.26 -3.55 6.00
C PRO A 185 6.51 -3.46 4.49
N VAL A 186 5.52 -3.82 3.65
CA VAL A 186 5.59 -3.68 2.18
C VAL A 186 5.27 -2.25 1.75
N VAL A 187 4.23 -1.64 2.34
CA VAL A 187 3.82 -0.26 2.02
C VAL A 187 4.68 0.76 2.74
N LEU A 188 5.06 0.48 3.99
CA LEU A 188 6.02 1.27 4.75
C LEU A 188 7.34 0.51 4.81
N ASP A 189 8.01 0.46 3.65
CA ASP A 189 9.32 -0.17 3.55
C ASP A 189 10.35 0.56 4.41
N ARG A 190 11.52 -0.05 4.55
CA ARG A 190 12.56 0.48 5.44
C ARG A 190 13.06 1.86 4.99
N GLY A 191 13.16 2.11 3.68
CA GLY A 191 13.61 3.40 3.16
C GLY A 191 12.58 4.50 3.45
N LEU A 192 11.30 4.24 3.16
CA LEU A 192 10.22 5.18 3.45
C LEU A 192 10.05 5.42 4.96
N ALA A 193 10.22 4.37 5.78
CA ALA A 193 10.22 4.51 7.23
C ALA A 193 11.41 5.35 7.73
N GLU A 194 12.61 5.15 7.18
CA GLU A 194 13.80 5.96 7.49
C GLU A 194 13.63 7.43 7.07
N ASP A 195 13.04 7.69 5.91
CA ASP A 195 12.67 9.03 5.43
C ASP A 195 11.64 9.70 6.36
N TRP A 196 10.65 8.94 6.85
CA TRP A 196 9.66 9.43 7.81
C TRP A 196 10.24 9.65 9.22
N MET A 197 11.27 8.90 9.60
CA MET A 197 11.96 9.02 10.89
C MET A 197 13.05 10.09 10.89
N GLY A 198 13.43 10.67 9.74
CA GLY A 198 14.29 11.84 9.68
C GLY A 198 15.77 11.55 9.96
N THR A 199 16.39 10.68 9.16
CA THR A 199 17.85 10.66 8.98
C THR A 199 18.27 10.90 7.53
N ALA A 200 17.49 11.66 6.76
CA ALA A 200 18.08 12.47 5.72
C ALA A 200 18.75 13.65 6.43
N VAL A 201 20.07 13.56 6.56
CA VAL A 201 20.92 14.66 7.03
C VAL A 201 20.53 15.89 6.22
N ASP A 202 20.24 17.00 6.90
CA ASP A 202 20.31 18.33 6.31
C ASP A 202 21.76 18.57 5.87
N ASP A 203 22.17 18.00 4.74
CA ASP A 203 23.38 18.39 4.03
C ASP A 203 23.01 19.52 3.06
N ASP A 204 22.69 20.69 3.61
CA ASP A 204 22.95 21.95 2.91
C ASP A 204 23.23 23.09 3.89
N GLU A 205 24.24 22.91 4.74
CA GLU A 205 25.09 24.04 5.17
C GLU A 205 26.45 23.91 4.48
N THR A 206 26.66 24.61 3.37
CA THR A 206 27.85 25.46 3.18
C THR A 206 27.76 26.28 1.88
N ALA A 207 27.09 27.42 1.95
CA ALA A 207 27.53 28.58 1.18
C ALA A 207 27.37 29.85 2.03
N SER A 208 28.30 30.00 2.97
CA SER A 208 28.74 31.32 3.41
C SER A 208 29.00 32.20 2.18
N LYS A 209 28.13 33.18 1.95
CA LYS A 209 28.48 34.44 1.33
C LYS A 209 27.87 35.57 2.14
N ASP A 210 28.51 35.82 3.28
CA ASP A 210 28.64 37.18 3.75
C ASP A 210 29.62 37.90 2.81
N SER A 211 29.10 38.80 1.98
CA SER A 211 29.85 39.94 1.52
C SER A 211 28.90 41.08 1.18
N GLY A 212 28.66 41.93 2.17
CA GLY A 212 28.85 43.37 2.04
C GLY A 212 28.07 44.07 0.92
N ASN A 213 26.94 44.63 1.31
CA ASN A 213 26.33 45.79 0.67
C ASN A 213 27.31 46.98 0.69
N GLU A 214 27.86 47.36 -0.46
CA GLU A 214 28.52 48.66 -0.65
C GLU A 214 27.94 49.34 -1.89
N ALA A 215 27.06 50.30 -1.62
CA ALA A 215 26.68 51.32 -2.57
C ALA A 215 27.66 52.49 -2.42
N ASP A 216 28.48 52.77 -3.43
CA ASP A 216 28.78 54.14 -3.85
C ASP A 216 29.50 54.14 -5.21
N SER A 217 28.95 54.87 -6.19
CA SER A 217 29.67 55.38 -7.35
C SER A 217 29.87 56.87 -7.07
N PRO A 218 31.05 57.50 -7.29
CA PRO A 218 31.48 57.82 -8.66
C PRO A 218 33.00 58.05 -8.89
N LYS A 219 33.46 58.03 -10.16
CA LYS A 219 34.21 59.13 -10.85
C LYS A 219 35.03 58.69 -12.09
N GLU A 220 34.86 59.52 -13.13
CA GLU A 220 35.84 60.07 -14.11
C GLU A 220 36.48 59.10 -15.13
N GLU A 221 36.08 59.19 -16.40
CA GLU A 221 36.70 60.00 -17.47
C GLU A 221 38.13 59.56 -17.85
N LEU A 222 38.22 58.82 -18.96
CA LEU A 222 39.05 59.12 -20.15
C LEU A 222 38.66 58.20 -21.31
#